data_AF-A0A359HHV1-F1
#
_entry.id   AF-A0A359HHV1-F1
#
_cell.length_a   1.000
_cell.length_b   1.000
_cell.length_c   1.000
_cell.angle_alpha   90.00
_cell.angle_beta   90.00
_cell.angle_gamma   90.00
#
_symmetry.space_group_name_H-M   'P 1'
#
loop_
_entity.id
_entity.type
_entity.pdbx_description
1 polymer ?
#
loop_
_entity_poly.entity_id
_entity_poly.type
_entity_poly.pdbx_seq_one_letter_code
_entity_poly.pdbx_strand_id
1 'polypeptide(L)'
;MISFEEAYGWLNRFFDAESYMSESIMRLFGNMDNAFGVGDYPKVIYYIGVIEDVGKRVYSGGDINLGEIYLRCGRAYYRLNDYRSAIQEFREAISYYQQGDIPTKLNRGVAGWLLGWAFWNISKQSDAIAEWEMCAQTFEDMMRRPEFNNFSTHRAWCEDQHHRMSDAICRSIDNVHVGRWPHDR
;
A
#
# COMPACT_ATOMS: atom_id res chain seq x y z
N MET A 1 10.52 12.87 -1.66
CA MET A 1 9.13 12.41 -1.45
C MET A 1 9.16 10.90 -1.51
N ILE A 2 8.58 10.20 -0.54
CA ILE A 2 8.52 8.73 -0.55
C ILE A 2 7.66 8.30 -1.75
N SER A 3 8.26 7.57 -2.67
CA SER A 3 7.58 7.15 -3.89
C SER A 3 6.56 6.04 -3.64
N PHE A 4 5.65 5.83 -4.59
CA PHE A 4 4.68 4.73 -4.54
C PHE A 4 5.38 3.36 -4.37
N GLU A 5 6.38 3.07 -5.21
CA GLU A 5 7.09 1.77 -5.20
C GLU A 5 7.93 1.59 -3.94
N GLU A 6 8.50 2.68 -3.42
CA GLU A 6 9.23 2.64 -2.16
C GLU A 6 8.32 2.26 -1.00
N ALA A 7 7.16 2.92 -0.86
CA ALA A 7 6.20 2.61 0.19
C ALA A 7 5.66 1.18 0.06
N TYR A 8 5.38 0.74 -1.17
CA TYR A 8 4.96 -0.64 -1.42
C TYR A 8 6.02 -1.66 -0.97
N GLY A 9 7.32 -1.35 -1.13
CA GLY A 9 8.42 -2.19 -0.64
C GLY A 9 8.52 -2.33 0.88
N TRP A 10 7.71 -1.60 1.64
CA TRP A 10 7.60 -1.77 3.10
C TRP A 10 6.54 -2.79 3.51
N LEU A 11 5.72 -3.25 2.56
CA LEU A 11 4.74 -4.30 2.80
C LEU A 11 5.44 -5.52 3.40
N ASN A 12 4.86 -6.05 4.47
CA ASN A 12 5.36 -7.20 5.20
C ASN A 12 6.80 -7.08 5.77
N ARG A 13 7.39 -5.87 5.86
CA ARG A 13 8.80 -5.68 6.24
C ARG A 13 9.21 -6.30 7.58
N PHE A 14 8.29 -6.39 8.54
CA PHE A 14 8.56 -6.95 9.87
C PHE A 14 8.23 -8.43 10.00
N PHE A 15 7.81 -9.10 8.93
CA PHE A 15 7.64 -10.56 8.92
C PHE A 15 8.92 -11.23 8.40
N ASP A 16 9.29 -12.35 9.03
CA ASP A 16 10.33 -13.26 8.53
C ASP A 16 9.86 -14.09 7.31
N ALA A 17 8.60 -13.97 6.89
CA ALA A 17 8.02 -14.64 5.73
C ALA A 17 7.46 -13.61 4.73
N GLU A 18 7.84 -13.74 3.46
CA GLU A 18 7.56 -12.79 2.36
C GLU A 18 6.06 -12.60 2.07
N SER A 19 5.25 -13.63 2.30
CA SER A 19 3.78 -13.61 2.26
C SER A 19 3.26 -14.99 2.72
N TYR A 20 2.10 -15.04 3.37
CA TYR A 20 1.42 -16.30 3.69
C TYR A 20 0.48 -16.77 2.57
N MET A 21 0.55 -16.13 1.40
CA MET A 21 -0.29 -16.51 0.26
C MET A 21 0.04 -17.92 -0.25
N SER A 22 -1.01 -18.67 -0.58
CA SER A 22 -0.90 -19.98 -1.21
C SER A 22 -0.10 -19.94 -2.51
N GLU A 23 0.58 -21.05 -2.81
CA GLU A 23 1.39 -21.20 -4.02
C GLU A 23 0.60 -20.92 -5.31
N SER A 24 -0.69 -21.29 -5.32
CA SER A 24 -1.58 -21.03 -6.46
C SER A 24 -1.76 -19.54 -6.73
N ILE A 25 -1.92 -18.73 -5.68
CA ILE A 25 -2.07 -17.27 -5.79
C ILE A 25 -0.74 -16.62 -6.16
N MET A 26 0.36 -17.06 -5.57
CA MET A 26 1.71 -16.58 -5.94
C MET A 26 2.02 -16.83 -7.41
N ARG A 27 1.64 -18.00 -7.95
CA ARG A 27 1.79 -18.31 -9.38
C ARG A 27 0.93 -17.41 -10.27
N LEU A 28 -0.29 -17.08 -9.86
CA LEU A 28 -1.16 -16.17 -10.60
C LEU A 28 -0.55 -14.77 -10.68
N PHE A 29 -0.02 -14.26 -9.56
CA PHE A 29 0.71 -12.99 -9.57
C PHE A 29 1.94 -13.02 -10.48
N GLY A 30 2.73 -14.10 -10.46
CA GLY A 30 3.87 -14.24 -11.37
C GLY A 30 3.47 -14.20 -12.86
N ASN A 31 2.31 -14.78 -13.20
CA ASN A 31 1.77 -14.71 -14.56
C ASN A 31 1.29 -13.29 -14.93
N MET A 32 0.69 -12.57 -13.96
CA MET A 32 0.31 -11.17 -14.13
C MET A 32 1.55 -10.28 -14.35
N ASP A 33 2.61 -10.49 -13.58
CA ASP A 33 3.88 -9.75 -13.74
C ASP A 33 4.55 -10.06 -15.09
N ASN A 34 4.47 -11.31 -15.58
CA ASN A 34 4.91 -11.65 -16.93
C ASN A 34 4.10 -10.91 -17.99
N ALA A 35 2.77 -10.88 -17.86
CA ALA A 35 1.88 -10.14 -18.78
C ALA A 35 2.23 -8.65 -18.82
N PHE A 36 2.53 -8.03 -17.67
CA PHE A 36 3.09 -6.69 -17.61
C PHE A 36 4.41 -6.56 -18.39
N GLY A 37 5.35 -7.50 -18.18
CA GLY A 37 6.67 -7.48 -18.82
C GLY A 37 6.62 -7.51 -20.35
N VAL A 38 5.59 -8.12 -20.94
CA VAL A 38 5.37 -8.17 -22.39
C VAL A 38 4.36 -7.14 -22.90
N GLY A 39 3.81 -6.29 -22.01
CA GLY A 39 2.84 -5.26 -22.38
C GLY A 39 1.42 -5.77 -22.68
N ASP A 40 1.07 -6.98 -22.24
CA ASP A 40 -0.27 -7.57 -22.42
C ASP A 40 -1.23 -7.12 -21.31
N TYR A 41 -1.62 -5.84 -21.36
CA TYR A 41 -2.49 -5.23 -20.35
C TYR A 41 -3.89 -5.84 -20.23
N PRO A 42 -4.56 -6.28 -21.32
CA PRO A 42 -5.82 -7.03 -21.18
C PRO A 42 -5.66 -8.30 -20.33
N LYS A 43 -4.53 -9.00 -20.48
CA LYS A 43 -4.23 -10.20 -19.69
C LYS A 43 -3.89 -9.88 -18.24
N VAL A 44 -3.30 -8.72 -17.95
CA VAL A 44 -3.16 -8.22 -16.56
C VAL A 44 -4.53 -8.09 -15.90
N ILE A 45 -5.49 -7.42 -16.56
CA ILE A 45 -6.85 -7.24 -16.02
C ILE A 45 -7.54 -8.59 -15.79
N TYR A 46 -7.37 -9.53 -16.73
CA TYR A 46 -7.85 -10.89 -16.56
C TYR A 46 -7.27 -11.56 -15.30
N TYR A 47 -5.95 -11.47 -15.08
CA TYR A 47 -5.33 -12.09 -13.91
C TYR A 47 -5.77 -11.44 -12.60
N ILE A 48 -5.96 -10.11 -12.55
CA ILE A 48 -6.50 -9.45 -11.36
C ILE A 48 -7.84 -10.10 -10.94
N GLY A 49 -8.78 -10.25 -11.87
CA GLY A 49 -10.08 -10.85 -11.58
C GLY A 49 -9.99 -12.32 -11.13
N VAL A 50 -9.09 -13.11 -11.73
CA VAL A 50 -8.84 -14.50 -11.32
C VAL A 50 -8.23 -14.57 -9.91
N ILE A 51 -7.26 -13.70 -9.61
CA ILE A 51 -6.60 -13.63 -8.30
C ILE A 51 -7.62 -13.31 -7.21
N GLU A 52 -8.50 -12.33 -7.43
CA GLU A 52 -9.54 -11.97 -6.46
C GLU A 52 -10.54 -13.10 -6.23
N ASP A 53 -11.04 -13.75 -7.29
CA ASP A 53 -11.98 -14.88 -7.17
C ASP A 53 -11.35 -16.05 -6.42
N VAL A 54 -10.11 -16.41 -6.77
CA VAL A 54 -9.38 -17.49 -6.08
C VAL A 54 -9.10 -17.09 -4.63
N GLY A 55 -8.66 -15.86 -4.37
CA GLY A 55 -8.41 -15.34 -3.03
C GLY A 55 -9.61 -15.47 -2.12
N LYS A 56 -10.79 -15.01 -2.58
CA LYS A 56 -12.07 -15.09 -1.85
C LYS A 56 -12.54 -16.52 -1.57
N ARG A 57 -12.08 -17.51 -2.35
CA ARG A 57 -12.40 -18.94 -2.15
C ARG A 57 -11.41 -19.63 -1.21
N VAL A 58 -10.14 -19.24 -1.28
CA VAL A 58 -9.05 -19.85 -0.48
C VAL A 58 -9.06 -19.31 0.95
N TYR A 59 -9.35 -18.02 1.14
CA TYR A 59 -9.32 -17.38 2.44
C TYR A 59 -10.70 -17.04 2.98
N SER A 60 -10.83 -17.02 4.31
CA SER A 60 -12.05 -16.60 4.99
C SER A 60 -12.17 -15.07 5.05
N GLY A 61 -13.38 -14.55 5.27
CA GLY A 61 -13.72 -13.11 5.17
C GLY A 61 -13.06 -12.14 6.16
N GLY A 62 -12.04 -12.57 6.91
CA GLY A 62 -11.24 -11.71 7.78
C GLY A 62 -9.74 -12.02 7.70
N ASP A 63 -9.31 -12.79 6.71
CA ASP A 63 -7.92 -13.21 6.56
C ASP A 63 -7.04 -12.06 6.07
N ILE A 64 -5.91 -11.85 6.74
CA ILE A 64 -4.92 -10.82 6.41
C ILE A 64 -4.37 -10.97 4.99
N ASN A 65 -4.35 -12.20 4.46
CA ASN A 65 -3.90 -12.50 3.10
C ASN A 65 -4.81 -11.86 2.05
N LEU A 66 -6.11 -11.68 2.33
CA LEU A 66 -7.00 -10.93 1.44
C LEU A 66 -6.57 -9.47 1.35
N GLY A 67 -6.16 -8.87 2.48
CA GLY A 67 -5.61 -7.52 2.50
C GLY A 67 -4.39 -7.38 1.59
N GLU A 68 -3.46 -8.34 1.64
CA GLU A 68 -2.29 -8.35 0.76
C GLU A 68 -2.67 -8.53 -0.72
N ILE A 69 -3.63 -9.41 -1.01
CA ILE A 69 -4.13 -9.61 -2.38
C ILE A 69 -4.68 -8.31 -2.94
N TYR A 70 -5.60 -7.66 -2.24
CA TYR A 70 -6.20 -6.40 -2.67
C TYR A 70 -5.13 -5.32 -2.85
N LEU A 71 -4.13 -5.25 -1.96
CA LEU A 71 -3.05 -4.27 -2.09
C LEU A 71 -2.19 -4.51 -3.35
N ARG A 72 -1.90 -5.77 -3.69
CA ARG A 72 -1.18 -6.13 -4.92
C ARG A 72 -2.01 -5.90 -6.18
N CYS A 73 -3.31 -6.19 -6.15
CA CYS A 73 -4.24 -5.87 -7.23
C CYS A 73 -4.35 -4.34 -7.43
N GLY A 74 -4.44 -3.58 -6.35
CA GLY A 74 -4.44 -2.12 -6.38
C GLY A 74 -3.16 -1.55 -7.00
N ARG A 75 -1.99 -2.13 -6.70
CA ARG A 75 -0.73 -1.79 -7.38
C ARG A 75 -0.78 -2.11 -8.87
N ALA A 76 -1.37 -3.23 -9.27
CA ALA A 76 -1.52 -3.57 -10.68
C ALA A 76 -2.39 -2.52 -11.41
N TYR A 77 -3.54 -2.14 -10.86
CA TYR A 77 -4.37 -1.07 -11.41
C TYR A 77 -3.64 0.29 -11.43
N TYR A 78 -2.88 0.62 -10.38
CA TYR A 78 -2.07 1.84 -10.35
C TYR A 78 -1.06 1.87 -11.51
N ARG A 79 -0.36 0.76 -11.77
CA ARG A 79 0.57 0.62 -12.91
C ARG A 79 -0.11 0.70 -14.28
N LEU A 80 -1.40 0.37 -14.35
CA LEU A 80 -2.24 0.54 -15.54
C LEU A 80 -2.78 1.98 -15.69
N ASN A 81 -2.45 2.89 -14.77
CA ASN A 81 -3.06 4.22 -14.63
C ASN A 81 -4.58 4.20 -14.37
N ASP A 82 -5.14 3.05 -13.96
CA ASP A 82 -6.53 2.97 -13.50
C ASP A 82 -6.60 3.27 -12.00
N TYR A 83 -6.42 4.55 -11.68
CA TYR A 83 -6.38 5.02 -10.30
C TYR A 83 -7.71 4.83 -9.55
N ARG A 84 -8.84 4.75 -10.26
CA ARG A 84 -10.16 4.56 -9.62
C ARG A 84 -10.30 3.13 -9.10
N SER A 85 -9.91 2.15 -9.91
CA SER A 85 -9.85 0.75 -9.47
C SER A 85 -8.78 0.57 -8.38
N ALA A 86 -7.61 1.20 -8.54
CA ALA A 86 -6.58 1.17 -7.49
C ALA A 86 -7.08 1.71 -6.13
N ILE A 87 -7.82 2.82 -6.13
CA ILE A 87 -8.44 3.38 -4.91
C ILE A 87 -9.40 2.38 -4.25
N GLN A 88 -10.22 1.69 -5.04
CA GLN A 88 -11.15 0.68 -4.52
C GLN A 88 -10.37 -0.46 -3.85
N GLU A 89 -9.38 -1.00 -4.54
CA GLU A 89 -8.55 -2.09 -4.05
C GLU A 89 -7.78 -1.72 -2.77
N PHE A 90 -7.17 -0.53 -2.71
CA PHE A 90 -6.46 -0.09 -1.51
C PHE A 90 -7.39 0.11 -0.31
N ARG A 91 -8.61 0.62 -0.54
CA ARG A 91 -9.62 0.72 0.53
C ARG A 91 -10.06 -0.65 1.04
N GLU A 92 -10.23 -1.60 0.13
CA GLU A 92 -10.55 -2.97 0.48
C GLU A 92 -9.41 -3.58 1.32
N ALA A 93 -8.15 -3.41 0.90
CA ALA A 93 -6.98 -3.83 1.65
C ALA A 93 -6.93 -3.25 3.07
N ILE A 94 -7.16 -1.93 3.21
CA ILE A 94 -7.20 -1.24 4.52
C ILE A 94 -8.27 -1.86 5.44
N SER A 95 -9.40 -2.33 4.91
CA SER A 95 -10.47 -2.93 5.72
C SER A 95 -10.03 -4.23 6.42
N TYR A 96 -9.16 -5.03 5.80
CA TYR A 96 -8.59 -6.24 6.41
C TYR A 96 -7.49 -5.93 7.43
N TYR A 97 -6.87 -4.75 7.35
CA TYR A 97 -5.80 -4.33 8.24
C TYR A 97 -6.26 -3.60 9.52
N GLN A 98 -7.56 -3.58 9.81
CA GLN A 98 -8.11 -2.83 10.97
C GLN A 98 -7.97 -3.55 12.33
N GLN A 99 -7.79 -4.88 12.37
CA GLN A 99 -7.91 -5.68 13.62
C GLN A 99 -6.65 -6.45 14.03
N GLY A 100 -5.46 -6.00 13.67
CA GLY A 100 -4.25 -6.80 13.88
C GLY A 100 -3.21 -6.27 14.87
N ASP A 101 -2.19 -7.11 15.02
CA ASP A 101 -0.92 -6.86 15.68
C ASP A 101 -0.09 -5.76 14.96
N ILE A 102 1.11 -5.50 15.47
CA ILE A 102 2.02 -4.48 14.94
C ILE A 102 2.26 -4.64 13.41
N PRO A 103 2.56 -5.85 12.88
CA PRO A 103 2.70 -6.05 11.44
C PRO A 103 1.48 -5.67 10.60
N THR A 104 0.27 -6.00 11.08
CA THR A 104 -0.97 -5.63 10.38
C THR A 104 -1.15 -4.11 10.29
N LYS A 105 -0.75 -3.39 11.35
CA LYS A 105 -0.77 -1.92 11.36
C LYS A 105 0.24 -1.30 10.39
N LEU A 106 1.43 -1.90 10.23
CA LEU A 106 2.38 -1.46 9.22
C LEU A 106 1.76 -1.51 7.83
N ASN A 107 1.16 -2.66 7.49
CA ASN A 107 0.53 -2.87 6.19
C ASN A 107 -0.65 -1.92 5.96
N ARG A 108 -1.40 -1.57 7.02
CA ARG A 108 -2.41 -0.51 6.97
C ARG A 108 -1.80 0.84 6.57
N GLY A 109 -0.70 1.24 7.21
CA GLY A 109 0.00 2.47 6.88
C GLY A 109 0.50 2.49 5.43
N VAL A 110 1.11 1.39 4.98
CA VAL A 110 1.55 1.21 3.58
C VAL A 110 0.36 1.39 2.64
N ALA A 111 -0.75 0.69 2.88
CA ALA A 111 -1.96 0.80 2.06
C ALA A 111 -2.49 2.25 1.98
N GLY A 112 -2.52 2.96 3.11
CA GLY A 112 -2.90 4.39 3.15
C GLY A 112 -1.96 5.27 2.34
N TRP A 113 -0.65 5.00 2.36
CA TRP A 113 0.31 5.76 1.56
C TRP A 113 0.10 5.58 0.05
N LEU A 114 -0.14 4.33 -0.39
CA LEU A 114 -0.45 3.99 -1.78
C LEU A 114 -1.79 4.57 -2.22
N LEU A 115 -2.79 4.54 -1.35
CA LEU A 115 -4.08 5.18 -1.57
C LEU A 115 -3.94 6.69 -1.75
N GLY A 116 -3.11 7.35 -0.95
CA GLY A 116 -2.81 8.77 -1.11
C GLY A 116 -2.20 9.10 -2.47
N TRP A 117 -1.27 8.28 -2.96
CA TRP A 117 -0.74 8.41 -4.32
C TRP A 117 -1.82 8.22 -5.40
N ALA A 118 -2.73 7.27 -5.24
CA ALA A 118 -3.82 7.08 -6.19
C ALA A 118 -4.77 8.29 -6.21
N PHE A 119 -5.09 8.87 -5.05
CA PHE A 119 -5.85 10.12 -4.97
C PHE A 119 -5.14 11.31 -5.62
N TRP A 120 -3.83 11.43 -5.41
CA TRP A 120 -3.03 12.49 -6.00
C TRP A 120 -3.12 12.47 -7.53
N ASN A 121 -3.03 11.28 -8.15
CA ASN A 121 -3.09 11.11 -9.60
C ASN A 121 -4.48 11.38 -10.21
N ILE A 122 -5.54 11.47 -9.42
CA ILE A 122 -6.88 11.89 -9.88
C ILE A 122 -7.24 13.31 -9.43
N SER A 123 -6.22 14.11 -9.11
CA SER A 123 -6.36 15.52 -8.68
C SER A 123 -7.23 15.69 -7.43
N LYS A 124 -7.17 14.74 -6.50
CA LYS A 124 -7.81 14.81 -5.19
C LYS A 124 -6.77 14.98 -4.08
N GLN A 125 -6.07 16.11 -4.10
CA GLN A 125 -4.92 16.33 -3.24
C GLN A 125 -5.29 16.41 -1.75
N SER A 126 -6.48 16.93 -1.40
CA SER A 126 -6.97 16.93 -0.02
C SER A 126 -7.13 15.51 0.52
N ASP A 127 -7.71 14.61 -0.28
CA ASP A 127 -7.89 13.21 0.09
C ASP A 127 -6.52 12.52 0.18
N ALA A 128 -5.60 12.82 -0.74
CA ALA A 128 -4.25 12.29 -0.71
C ALA A 128 -3.48 12.67 0.57
N ILE A 129 -3.52 13.95 0.94
CA ILE A 129 -2.87 14.46 2.15
C ILE A 129 -3.47 13.81 3.40
N ALA A 130 -4.81 13.69 3.47
CA ALA A 130 -5.47 13.05 4.60
C ALA A 130 -5.04 11.58 4.78
N GLU A 131 -4.91 10.82 3.69
CA GLU A 131 -4.42 9.44 3.75
C GLU A 131 -2.94 9.35 4.16
N TRP A 132 -2.10 10.28 3.69
CA TRP A 132 -0.70 10.36 4.11
C TRP A 132 -0.53 10.74 5.59
N GLU A 133 -1.32 11.68 6.10
CA GLU A 133 -1.36 12.04 7.52
C GLU A 133 -1.81 10.85 8.37
N MET A 134 -2.84 10.11 7.95
CA MET A 134 -3.30 8.91 8.63
C MET A 134 -2.24 7.80 8.64
N CYS A 135 -1.47 7.66 7.55
CA CYS A 135 -0.33 6.75 7.49
C CYS A 135 0.76 7.15 8.50
N ALA A 136 1.17 8.42 8.54
CA ALA A 136 2.15 8.92 9.50
C ALA A 136 1.69 8.68 10.95
N GLN A 137 0.42 8.97 11.26
CA GLN A 137 -0.15 8.71 12.58
C GLN A 137 -0.10 7.22 12.95
N THR A 138 -0.34 6.33 11.97
CA THR A 138 -0.27 4.88 12.20
C THR A 138 1.14 4.45 12.62
N PHE A 139 2.18 4.99 11.98
CA PHE A 139 3.57 4.72 12.35
C PHE A 139 3.88 5.28 13.75
N GLU A 140 3.42 6.49 14.05
CA GLU A 140 3.58 7.08 15.39
C GLU A 140 2.94 6.23 16.48
N ASP A 141 1.70 5.79 16.26
CA ASP A 141 0.96 4.96 17.21
C ASP A 141 1.59 3.58 17.41
N MET A 142 2.19 3.00 16.36
CA MET A 142 2.97 1.77 16.48
C MET A 142 4.20 1.96 17.37
N MET A 143 4.93 3.07 17.21
CA MET A 143 6.12 3.35 18.02
C MET A 143 5.82 3.64 19.49
N ARG A 144 4.60 4.10 19.81
CA ARG A 144 4.16 4.30 21.20
C ARG A 144 3.85 3.00 21.94
N ARG A 145 3.74 1.87 21.23
CA ARG A 145 3.41 0.58 21.85
C ARG A 145 4.59 -0.02 22.62
N PRO A 146 4.40 -0.48 23.87
CA PRO A 146 5.48 -1.05 24.67
C PRO A 146 6.15 -2.27 24.04
N GLU A 147 5.41 -3.09 23.28
CA GLU A 147 5.92 -4.26 22.59
C GLU A 147 6.98 -3.90 21.54
N PHE A 148 6.93 -2.68 21.00
CA PHE A 148 7.91 -2.15 20.06
C PHE A 148 9.22 -1.72 20.74
N ASN A 149 9.27 -1.62 22.08
CA ASN A 149 10.52 -1.33 22.81
C ASN A 149 11.54 -2.47 22.70
N ASN A 150 11.06 -3.71 22.50
CA ASN A 150 11.92 -4.89 22.40
C ASN A 150 12.53 -5.06 20.99
N PHE A 151 12.07 -4.29 20.00
CA PHE A 151 12.52 -4.34 18.60
C PHE A 151 13.19 -3.01 18.21
N SER A 152 14.35 -2.71 18.79
CA SER A 152 15.05 -1.42 18.62
C SER A 152 15.32 -1.06 17.16
N THR A 153 15.58 -2.05 16.29
CA THR A 153 15.78 -1.86 14.85
C THR A 153 14.48 -1.51 14.11
N HIS A 154 13.35 -2.14 14.46
CA HIS A 154 12.04 -1.83 13.89
C HIS A 154 11.59 -0.43 14.29
N ARG A 155 11.82 -0.05 15.56
CA ARG A 155 11.54 1.29 16.08
C ARG A 155 12.32 2.36 15.33
N ALA A 156 13.65 2.25 15.27
CA ALA A 156 14.48 3.22 14.56
C ALA A 156 14.08 3.37 13.08
N TRP A 157 13.71 2.27 12.43
CA TRP A 157 13.23 2.32 11.05
C TRP A 157 11.87 3.05 10.92
N CYS A 158 10.91 2.78 11.81
CA CYS A 158 9.64 3.50 11.83
C CYS A 158 9.82 4.99 12.13
N GLU A 159 10.76 5.35 13.02
CA GLU A 159 11.07 6.75 13.34
C GLU A 159 11.63 7.50 12.12
N ASP A 160 12.55 6.87 11.38
CA ASP A 160 13.06 7.41 10.13
C ASP A 160 11.93 7.60 9.09
N GLN A 161 11.10 6.57 8.88
CA GLN A 161 10.01 6.67 7.90
C GLN A 161 8.99 7.73 8.29
N HIS A 162 8.64 7.83 9.58
CA HIS A 162 7.73 8.84 10.07
C HIS A 162 8.24 10.26 9.78
N HIS A 163 9.52 10.56 10.07
CA HIS A 163 10.10 11.86 9.72
C HIS A 163 10.05 12.13 8.21
N ARG A 164 10.40 11.14 7.39
CA ARG A 164 10.35 11.27 5.92
C ARG A 164 8.93 11.49 5.40
N MET A 165 7.93 10.88 6.03
CA MET A 165 6.51 11.09 5.74
C MET A 165 6.09 12.52 6.08
N SER A 166 6.38 12.99 7.30
CA SER A 166 6.06 14.35 7.74
C SER A 166 6.66 15.40 6.80
N ASP A 167 7.94 15.27 6.46
CA ASP A 167 8.62 16.16 5.51
C ASP A 167 7.96 16.15 4.13
N ALA A 168 7.56 14.97 3.64
CA ALA A 168 6.89 14.84 2.36
C ALA A 168 5.50 15.49 2.37
N ILE A 169 4.73 15.31 3.44
CA ILE A 169 3.40 15.90 3.63
C ILE A 169 3.49 17.43 3.66
N CYS A 170 4.39 18.00 4.47
CA CYS A 170 4.59 19.46 4.53
C CYS A 170 4.89 20.04 3.15
N ARG A 171 5.82 19.44 2.39
CA ARG A 171 6.13 19.89 1.02
C ARG A 171 4.95 19.77 0.07
N SER A 172 4.14 18.72 0.20
CA SER A 172 2.93 18.54 -0.61
C SER A 172 1.89 19.63 -0.33
N ILE A 173 1.68 19.96 0.94
CA ILE A 173 0.80 21.06 1.37
C ILE A 173 1.28 22.40 0.78
N ASP A 174 2.58 22.70 0.92
CA ASP A 174 3.18 23.91 0.36
C ASP A 174 3.01 23.99 -1.17
N ASN A 175 3.22 22.87 -1.88
CA ASN A 175 3.08 22.81 -3.33
C ASN A 175 1.62 23.02 -3.79
N VAL A 176 0.64 22.48 -3.05
CA VAL A 176 -0.79 22.71 -3.33
C VAL A 176 -1.15 24.17 -3.09
N HIS A 177 -0.61 24.80 -2.05
CA HIS A 177 -0.84 26.23 -1.78
C HIS A 177 -0.18 27.17 -2.81
N VAL A 178 0.98 26.79 -3.34
CA VAL A 178 1.77 27.61 -4.29
C VAL A 178 1.47 27.25 -5.76
N GLY A 179 0.70 26.19 -6.02
CA GLY A 179 0.32 25.76 -7.38
C GLY A 179 1.46 25.17 -8.21
N ARG A 180 2.50 24.59 -7.59
CA ARG A 180 3.63 23.93 -8.28
C ARG A 180 3.38 22.42 -8.36
N TRP A 181 3.42 21.85 -9.57
CA TRP A 181 3.08 20.44 -9.79
C TRP A 181 4.32 19.55 -9.97
N PRO A 182 4.32 18.29 -9.47
CA PRO A 182 5.48 17.40 -9.58
C PRO A 182 5.87 17.02 -11.01
N HIS A 183 5.00 17.24 -11.99
CA HIS A 183 5.29 17.01 -13.41
C HIS A 183 6.17 18.11 -14.04
N ASP A 184 6.51 19.17 -13.30
CA ASP A 184 7.35 20.28 -13.77
C ASP A 184 8.86 20.04 -13.57
N ARG A 185 9.31 18.78 -13.43
CA ARG A 185 10.74 18.42 -13.41
C ARG A 185 11.04 17.16 -14.18
#